data_AF-A0AAU3RN84-F1
#
_entry.id   AF-A0AAU3RN84-F1
#
_cell.length_a   1.000
_cell.length_b   1.000
_cell.length_c   1.000
_cell.angle_alpha   90.00
_cell.angle_beta   90.00
_cell.angle_gamma   90.00
#
_symmetry.space_group_name_H-M   'P 1'
#
loop_
_entity.id
_entity.type
_entity.pdbx_description
1 polymer ?
#
loop_
_entity_poly.entity_id
_entity_poly.type
_entity_poly.pdbx_seq_one_letter_code
_entity_poly.pdbx_strand_id
1 'polypeptide(L)'
;MSDASPSAPITLVLPDGQAIERVRLYERQQLDSGLWMYRIGVPLWQTAAGGGVEPAEYGTWVTAAQLRPLPGVDLGRVPTHPRTGTSAPARWAWLLDGRTHGRPATVHAEGCPNATDRAHPLGTMQALDALARPGTKACTVCDATEALLPILAHGQDDVPTPDD
;
A
#
# COMPACT_ATOMS: atom_id res chain seq x y z
N MET A 1 -14.52 -5.97 27.62
CA MET A 1 -15.36 -4.93 26.99
C MET A 1 -14.53 -4.40 25.83
N SER A 2 -14.73 -4.93 24.62
CA SER A 2 -13.90 -4.60 23.47
C SER A 2 -14.09 -3.13 23.12
N ASP A 3 -12.98 -2.41 23.06
CA ASP A 3 -12.90 -1.04 22.59
C ASP A 3 -13.43 -1.02 21.15
N ALA A 4 -14.69 -0.62 20.96
CA ALA A 4 -15.33 -0.63 19.66
C ALA A 4 -14.66 0.46 18.83
N SER A 5 -13.75 0.07 17.95
CA SER A 5 -13.18 0.98 16.96
C SER A 5 -14.29 1.80 16.30
N PRO A 6 -14.12 3.13 16.19
CA PRO A 6 -15.17 3.99 15.65
C PRO A 6 -15.51 3.55 14.23
N SER A 7 -16.78 3.17 14.02
CA SER A 7 -17.31 2.71 12.73
C SER A 7 -18.54 3.53 12.33
N ALA A 8 -18.86 3.54 11.04
CA ALA A 8 -20.08 4.17 10.52
C ALA A 8 -20.84 3.20 9.58
N PRO A 9 -22.18 3.26 9.55
CA PRO A 9 -22.94 2.45 8.61
C PRO A 9 -22.80 2.98 7.18
N ILE A 10 -22.61 2.09 6.22
CA ILE A 10 -22.52 2.39 4.79
C ILE A 10 -23.26 1.31 3.98
N THR A 11 -23.59 1.58 2.72
CA THR A 11 -24.16 0.58 1.81
C THR A 11 -23.07 -0.08 0.98
N LEU A 12 -23.06 -1.41 0.93
CA LEU A 12 -22.23 -2.23 0.03
C LEU A 12 -23.05 -2.63 -1.19
N VAL A 13 -22.53 -2.35 -2.39
CA VAL A 13 -23.09 -2.79 -3.67
C VAL A 13 -22.39 -4.08 -4.11
N LEU A 14 -23.19 -5.11 -4.36
CA LEU A 14 -22.75 -6.43 -4.81
C LEU A 14 -22.57 -6.47 -6.34
N PRO A 15 -21.86 -7.48 -6.89
CA PRO A 15 -21.58 -7.57 -8.33
C PRO A 15 -22.82 -7.60 -9.24
N ASP A 16 -23.94 -8.11 -8.73
CA ASP A 16 -25.22 -8.18 -9.43
C ASP A 16 -26.07 -6.89 -9.29
N GLY A 17 -25.53 -5.87 -8.63
CA GLY A 17 -26.19 -4.60 -8.37
C GLY A 17 -27.09 -4.60 -7.13
N GLN A 18 -27.20 -5.72 -6.41
CA GLN A 18 -27.87 -5.73 -5.10
C GLN A 18 -27.12 -4.88 -4.08
N ALA A 19 -27.81 -4.47 -3.03
CA ALA A 19 -27.24 -3.64 -1.99
C ALA A 19 -27.48 -4.26 -0.61
N ILE A 20 -26.40 -4.37 0.17
CA ILE A 20 -26.46 -4.65 1.60
C ILE A 20 -26.36 -3.30 2.31
N GLU A 21 -27.47 -2.83 2.86
CA GLU A 21 -27.48 -1.58 3.63
C GLU A 21 -26.89 -1.77 5.02
N ARG A 22 -26.28 -0.71 5.55
CA ARG A 22 -25.80 -0.61 6.94
C ARG A 22 -24.70 -1.62 7.31
N VAL A 23 -23.84 -2.00 6.36
CA VAL A 23 -22.56 -2.65 6.69
C VAL A 23 -21.68 -1.68 7.46
N ARG A 24 -20.71 -2.18 8.24
CA ARG A 24 -19.83 -1.31 9.03
C ARG A 24 -18.64 -0.88 8.20
N LEU A 25 -18.39 0.42 8.11
CA LEU A 25 -17.13 1.00 7.64
C LEU A 25 -16.24 1.27 8.85
N TYR A 26 -15.06 0.66 8.88
CA TYR A 26 -14.13 0.75 10.00
C TYR A 26 -12.99 1.73 9.77
N GLU A 27 -12.47 1.83 8.55
CA GLU A 27 -11.37 2.74 8.24
C GLU A 27 -11.24 2.97 6.73
N ARG A 28 -10.54 4.06 6.40
CA ARG A 28 -10.23 4.50 5.05
C ARG A 28 -8.73 4.66 4.93
N GLN A 29 -8.12 4.02 3.94
CA GLN A 29 -6.68 4.09 3.70
C GLN A 29 -6.42 4.49 2.26
N GLN A 30 -5.55 5.47 2.05
CA GLN A 30 -5.04 5.78 0.72
C GLN A 30 -3.81 4.94 0.44
N LEU A 31 -3.80 4.20 -0.67
CA LEU A 31 -2.64 3.47 -1.17
C LEU A 31 -1.65 4.41 -1.90
N ASP A 32 -0.46 3.92 -2.19
CA ASP A 32 0.59 4.68 -2.91
C ASP A 32 0.17 5.07 -4.33
N SER A 33 -0.71 4.29 -4.96
CA SER A 33 -1.33 4.62 -6.24
C SER A 33 -2.28 5.82 -6.18
N GLY A 34 -2.57 6.33 -4.98
CA GLY A 34 -3.60 7.33 -4.72
C GLY A 34 -5.01 6.74 -4.62
N LEU A 35 -5.19 5.43 -4.88
CA LEU A 35 -6.46 4.73 -4.72
C LEU A 35 -6.85 4.66 -3.24
N TRP A 36 -8.12 4.92 -2.96
CA TRP A 36 -8.68 4.72 -1.62
C TRP A 36 -9.25 3.33 -1.45
N MET A 37 -8.82 2.67 -0.38
CA MET A 37 -9.35 1.40 0.12
C MET A 37 -10.13 1.64 1.42
N TYR A 38 -11.19 0.86 1.60
CA TYR A 38 -12.15 1.00 2.69
C TYR A 38 -12.32 -0.36 3.36
N ARG A 39 -11.98 -0.46 4.66
CA ARG A 39 -12.22 -1.70 5.41
C ARG A 39 -13.66 -1.74 5.89
N ILE A 40 -14.39 -2.76 5.45
CA ILE A 40 -15.77 -2.99 5.87
C ILE A 40 -15.90 -4.29 6.66
N GLY A 41 -16.91 -4.34 7.52
CA GLY A 41 -17.43 -5.55 8.15
C GLY A 41 -18.85 -5.81 7.68
N VAL A 42 -19.08 -6.98 7.09
CA VAL A 42 -20.38 -7.40 6.60
C VAL A 42 -20.98 -8.41 7.59
N PRO A 43 -22.13 -8.10 8.21
CA PRO A 43 -22.80 -9.04 9.10
C PRO A 43 -23.36 -10.21 8.28
N LEU A 44 -22.90 -11.41 8.57
CA LEU A 44 -23.27 -12.65 7.89
C LEU A 44 -23.45 -13.77 8.91
N TRP A 45 -23.90 -14.92 8.43
CA TRP A 45 -23.98 -16.14 9.23
C TRP A 45 -22.78 -17.04 8.90
N GLN A 46 -22.23 -17.71 9.90
CA GLN A 46 -21.20 -18.73 9.72
C GLN A 46 -21.61 -20.04 10.39
N THR A 47 -21.05 -21.15 9.90
CA THR A 47 -21.23 -22.46 10.53
C THR A 47 -20.32 -22.58 11.75
N ALA A 48 -20.91 -22.82 12.91
CA ALA A 48 -20.18 -23.10 14.14
C ALA A 48 -19.55 -24.50 14.08
N ALA A 49 -18.41 -24.68 14.74
CA ALA A 49 -17.69 -25.97 14.77
C ALA A 49 -18.56 -27.14 15.27
N GLY A 50 -19.58 -26.87 16.09
CA GLY A 50 -20.55 -27.86 16.59
C GLY A 50 -21.73 -28.16 15.65
N GLY A 51 -21.74 -27.64 14.41
CA GLY A 51 -22.80 -27.92 13.43
C GLY A 51 -24.03 -27.01 13.49
N GLY A 52 -23.93 -25.83 14.13
CA GLY A 52 -24.96 -24.80 14.17
C GLY A 52 -24.66 -23.60 13.27
N VAL A 53 -25.53 -22.59 13.28
CA VAL A 53 -25.33 -21.31 12.57
C VAL A 53 -25.27 -20.18 13.59
N GLU A 54 -24.24 -19.34 13.51
CA GLU A 54 -24.01 -18.24 14.44
C GLU A 54 -23.73 -16.92 13.69
N PRO A 55 -24.07 -15.76 14.29
CA PRO A 55 -23.80 -14.48 13.66
C PRO A 55 -22.29 -14.21 13.64
N ALA A 56 -21.82 -13.71 12.52
CA ALA A 56 -20.42 -13.39 12.28
C ALA A 56 -20.30 -12.07 11.51
N GLU A 57 -19.10 -11.51 11.54
CA GLU A 57 -18.76 -10.38 10.71
C GLU A 57 -17.61 -10.76 9.78
N TYR A 58 -17.87 -10.68 8.48
CA TYR A 58 -16.86 -10.90 7.47
C TYR A 58 -16.18 -9.58 7.11
N GLY A 59 -14.89 -9.46 7.45
CA GLY A 59 -14.08 -8.29 7.17
C GLY A 59 -13.43 -8.36 5.79
N THR A 60 -13.49 -7.27 5.02
CA THR A 60 -12.80 -7.16 3.73
C THR A 60 -12.46 -5.71 3.37
N TRP A 61 -11.54 -5.53 2.43
CA TRP A 61 -11.17 -4.24 1.86
C TRP A 61 -11.83 -4.07 0.48
N VAL A 62 -12.48 -2.93 0.27
CA VAL A 62 -13.14 -2.57 -0.99
C VAL A 62 -12.74 -1.17 -1.46
N THR A 63 -13.11 -0.82 -2.69
CA THR A 63 -12.93 0.54 -3.21
C THR A 63 -14.22 1.35 -3.04
N ALA A 64 -14.15 2.65 -3.31
CA ALA A 64 -15.34 3.50 -3.36
C ALA A 64 -16.38 3.03 -4.41
N ALA A 65 -15.98 2.27 -5.43
CA ALA A 65 -16.90 1.79 -6.47
C ALA A 65 -17.98 0.83 -5.91
N GLN A 66 -17.67 0.10 -4.83
CA GLN A 66 -18.62 -0.81 -4.19
C GLN A 66 -19.41 -0.15 -3.05
N LEU A 67 -19.19 1.13 -2.76
CA LEU A 67 -19.75 1.77 -1.56
C LEU A 67 -20.65 2.95 -1.90
N ARG A 68 -21.76 3.06 -1.17
CA ARG A 68 -22.65 4.23 -1.22
C ARG A 68 -22.89 4.77 0.18
N PRO A 69 -22.67 6.08 0.42
CA PRO A 69 -23.03 6.71 1.69
C PRO A 69 -24.52 6.58 1.97
N LEU A 70 -24.87 6.39 3.24
CA LEU A 70 -26.25 6.48 3.70
C LEU A 70 -26.60 7.96 4.00
N PRO A 71 -27.78 8.45 3.60
CA PRO A 71 -28.21 9.82 3.91
C PRO A 71 -28.15 10.12 5.42
N GLY A 72 -27.60 11.28 5.77
CA GLY A 72 -27.53 11.74 7.17
C GLY A 72 -26.50 11.04 8.05
N VAL A 73 -25.70 10.11 7.50
CA VAL A 73 -24.61 9.46 8.25
C VAL A 73 -23.32 10.27 8.15
N ASP A 74 -22.80 10.68 9.31
CA ASP A 74 -21.48 11.30 9.39
C ASP A 74 -20.37 10.24 9.32
N LEU A 75 -19.56 10.31 8.27
CA LEU A 75 -18.38 9.48 8.07
C LEU A 75 -17.12 10.11 8.64
N GLY A 76 -17.16 11.35 9.14
CA GLY A 76 -15.99 12.07 9.67
C GLY A 76 -15.33 11.36 10.85
N ARG A 77 -16.11 10.62 11.65
CA ARG A 77 -15.62 9.83 12.78
C ARG A 77 -14.84 8.57 12.40
N VAL A 78 -14.94 8.11 11.15
CA VAL A 78 -14.25 6.91 10.69
C VAL A 78 -12.76 7.25 10.51
N PRO A 79 -11.84 6.47 11.13
CA PRO A 79 -10.41 6.60 10.93
C PRO A 79 -10.06 6.76 9.46
N THR A 80 -9.33 7.83 9.16
CA THR A 80 -8.85 8.13 7.81
C THR A 80 -7.36 8.22 7.89
N HIS A 81 -6.70 7.40 7.08
CA HIS A 81 -5.27 7.37 6.90
C HIS A 81 -4.99 7.94 5.52
N PRO A 82 -5.11 9.28 5.34
CA PRO A 82 -4.59 9.90 4.15
C PRO A 82 -3.09 9.68 4.15
N ARG A 83 -2.50 9.54 2.97
CA ARG A 83 -1.05 9.45 2.91
C ARG A 83 -0.48 10.79 3.38
N THR A 84 0.18 10.79 4.54
CA THR A 84 0.94 11.95 5.03
C THR A 84 2.28 11.98 4.30
N GLY A 85 2.25 12.44 3.07
CA GLY A 85 3.46 12.55 2.26
C GLY A 85 3.14 13.10 0.89
N THR A 86 3.62 14.32 0.62
CA THR A 86 3.95 14.72 -0.75
C THR A 86 5.17 13.92 -1.17
N SER A 87 5.00 12.64 -1.49
CA SER A 87 5.84 12.10 -2.55
C SER A 87 5.03 12.29 -3.81
N ALA A 88 5.25 13.42 -4.50
CA ALA A 88 4.92 13.46 -5.92
C ALA A 88 5.45 12.15 -6.52
N PRO A 89 4.71 11.46 -7.40
CA PRO A 89 5.25 10.25 -8.01
C PRO A 89 6.62 10.63 -8.52
N ALA A 90 7.67 10.06 -7.92
CA ALA A 90 9.01 10.19 -8.45
C ALA A 90 8.84 9.70 -9.87
N ARG A 91 8.92 10.63 -10.81
CA ARG A 91 8.70 10.41 -12.24
C ARG A 91 9.89 9.61 -12.73
N TRP A 92 9.97 8.34 -12.28
CA TRP A 92 11.00 7.35 -12.55
C TRP A 92 12.43 7.91 -12.58
N ALA A 93 12.68 8.93 -11.77
CA ALA A 93 13.92 9.68 -11.71
C ALA A 93 14.61 9.38 -10.39
N TRP A 94 15.82 8.85 -10.49
CA TRP A 94 16.60 8.37 -9.37
C TRP A 94 17.90 9.15 -9.30
N LEU A 95 18.48 9.25 -8.10
CA LEU A 95 19.79 9.83 -7.89
C LEU A 95 20.68 8.76 -7.26
N LEU A 96 21.87 8.56 -7.82
CA LEU A 96 22.89 7.71 -7.19
C LEU A 96 23.88 8.59 -6.46
N ASP A 97 23.87 8.50 -5.14
CA ASP A 97 24.93 9.03 -4.31
C ASP A 97 26.07 8.00 -4.21
N GLY A 98 27.26 8.43 -4.62
CA GLY A 98 28.43 7.55 -4.75
C GLY A 98 28.96 7.08 -3.38
N ARG A 99 29.80 6.05 -3.41
CA ARG A 99 30.51 5.64 -2.18
C ARG A 99 31.46 6.74 -1.73
N THR A 100 31.36 7.12 -0.47
CA THR A 100 32.35 7.95 0.23
C THR A 100 32.80 7.25 1.50
N HIS A 101 34.13 7.13 1.71
CA HIS A 101 34.79 6.61 2.92
C HIS A 101 33.89 5.86 3.92
N GLY A 102 33.67 4.57 3.67
CA GLY A 102 32.94 3.67 4.58
C GLY A 102 31.41 3.68 4.45
N ARG A 103 30.82 4.51 3.57
CA ARG A 103 29.38 4.49 3.26
C ARG A 103 29.08 3.77 1.94
N PRO A 104 28.06 2.90 1.89
CA PRO A 104 27.62 2.31 0.64
C PRO A 104 27.06 3.38 -0.31
N ALA A 105 27.09 3.11 -1.61
CA ALA A 105 26.40 3.97 -2.56
C ALA A 105 24.89 3.89 -2.28
N THR A 106 24.17 4.99 -2.40
CA THR A 106 22.74 5.03 -2.04
C THR A 106 21.92 5.56 -3.20
N VAL A 107 20.88 4.82 -3.57
CA VAL A 107 19.90 5.25 -4.57
C VAL A 107 18.77 6.00 -3.87
N HIS A 108 18.48 7.22 -4.32
CA HIS A 108 17.44 8.09 -3.80
C HIS A 108 16.39 8.36 -4.89
N ALA A 109 15.16 8.66 -4.48
CA ALA A 109 14.20 9.33 -5.35
C ALA A 109 14.67 10.78 -5.64
N GLU A 110 14.36 11.29 -6.82
CA GLU A 110 14.59 12.69 -7.16
C GLU A 110 13.94 13.62 -6.11
N GLY A 111 14.69 14.61 -5.63
CA GLY A 111 14.24 15.55 -4.58
C GLY A 111 14.40 15.05 -3.15
N CYS A 112 15.00 13.87 -2.93
CA CYS A 112 15.31 13.40 -1.58
C CYS A 112 16.26 14.38 -0.86
N PRO A 113 15.92 14.87 0.34
CA PRO A 113 16.76 15.82 1.09
C PRO A 113 18.08 15.19 1.61
N ASN A 114 18.18 13.87 1.57
CA ASN A 114 19.37 13.13 1.99
C ASN A 114 20.35 12.84 0.84
N ALA A 115 19.99 13.14 -0.41
CA ALA A 115 20.91 13.03 -1.52
C ALA A 115 21.94 14.17 -1.44
N THR A 116 23.23 13.86 -1.58
CA THR A 116 24.25 14.92 -1.63
C THR A 116 24.26 15.63 -2.99
N ASP A 117 24.87 16.81 -3.05
CA ASP A 117 25.08 17.57 -4.30
C ASP A 117 25.94 16.83 -5.34
N ARG A 118 26.54 15.69 -4.97
CA ARG A 118 27.33 14.82 -5.85
C ARG A 118 26.51 13.65 -6.40
N ALA A 119 25.22 13.55 -6.07
CA ALA A 119 24.38 12.49 -6.59
C ALA A 119 24.05 12.75 -8.07
N HIS A 120 24.12 11.69 -8.89
CA HIS A 120 23.92 11.81 -10.34
C HIS A 120 22.57 11.21 -10.76
N PRO A 121 21.85 11.83 -11.72
CA PRO A 121 20.59 11.29 -12.23
C PRO A 121 20.74 9.93 -12.89
N LEU A 122 19.80 9.04 -12.59
CA LEU A 122 19.64 7.72 -13.18
C LEU A 122 18.20 7.52 -13.68
N GLY A 123 18.07 6.81 -14.80
CA GLY A 123 16.81 6.17 -15.18
C GLY A 123 16.54 4.92 -14.34
N THR A 124 15.30 4.41 -14.38
CA THR A 124 14.88 3.26 -13.55
C THR A 124 15.74 2.01 -13.74
N MET A 125 16.11 1.67 -14.98
CA MET A 125 16.93 0.47 -15.19
C MET A 125 18.35 0.61 -14.64
N GLN A 126 18.94 1.80 -14.76
CA GLN A 126 20.25 2.08 -14.18
C GLN A 126 20.20 2.08 -12.64
N ALA A 127 19.07 2.47 -12.05
CA ALA A 127 18.87 2.41 -10.60
C ALA A 127 18.78 0.95 -10.10
N LEU A 128 18.08 0.08 -10.83
CA LEU A 128 18.02 -1.36 -10.55
C LEU A 128 19.41 -2.00 -10.73
N ASP A 129 20.11 -1.72 -11.83
CA ASP A 129 21.48 -2.18 -12.07
C ASP A 129 22.45 -1.73 -10.97
N ALA A 130 22.28 -0.50 -10.45
CA ALA A 130 23.08 0.01 -9.36
C ALA A 130 22.80 -0.75 -8.05
N LEU A 131 21.53 -1.05 -7.75
CA LEU A 131 21.11 -1.79 -6.55
C LEU A 131 21.47 -3.27 -6.60
N ALA A 132 21.58 -3.87 -7.79
CA ALA A 132 22.07 -5.23 -7.96
C ALA A 132 23.57 -5.38 -7.60
N ARG A 133 24.34 -4.28 -7.56
CA ARG A 133 25.76 -4.31 -7.21
C ARG A 133 25.95 -4.42 -5.69
N PRO A 134 26.84 -5.31 -5.22
CA PRO A 134 27.19 -5.38 -3.80
C PRO A 134 27.64 -4.02 -3.29
N GLY A 135 27.08 -3.55 -2.17
CA GLY A 135 27.44 -2.29 -1.52
C GLY A 135 26.83 -1.03 -2.14
N THR A 136 25.71 -1.18 -2.85
CA THR A 136 24.71 -0.14 -3.09
C THR A 136 23.45 -0.47 -2.27
N LYS A 137 22.75 0.53 -1.76
CA LYS A 137 21.47 0.36 -1.04
C LYS A 137 20.44 1.36 -1.55
N ALA A 138 19.16 1.02 -1.42
CA ALA A 138 18.08 1.99 -1.59
C ALA A 138 17.96 2.84 -0.32
N CYS A 139 17.72 4.14 -0.47
CA CYS A 139 17.47 5.03 0.65
C CYS A 139 16.13 4.69 1.29
N THR A 140 16.14 4.42 2.60
CA THR A 140 14.94 4.08 3.38
C THR A 140 14.15 5.30 3.87
N VAL A 141 14.60 6.51 3.54
CA VAL A 141 13.94 7.78 3.94
C VAL A 141 13.04 8.33 2.84
N CYS A 142 13.32 7.99 1.59
CA CYS A 142 12.43 8.28 0.46
C CYS A 142 11.86 6.97 -0.10
N ASP A 143 10.97 7.07 -1.07
CA ASP A 143 10.25 5.94 -1.68
C ASP A 143 11.15 4.99 -2.50
N ALA A 144 12.47 5.19 -2.57
CA ALA A 144 13.38 4.36 -3.36
C ALA A 144 13.38 2.88 -2.92
N THR A 145 13.31 2.61 -1.61
CA THR A 145 13.22 1.25 -1.09
C THR A 145 11.92 0.57 -1.53
N GLU A 146 10.80 1.27 -1.38
CA GLU A 146 9.47 0.72 -1.67
C GLU A 146 9.24 0.54 -3.17
N ALA A 147 9.77 1.46 -3.99
CA ALA A 147 9.58 1.44 -5.44
C ALA A 147 10.50 0.46 -6.18
N LEU A 148 11.76 0.28 -5.74
CA LEU A 148 12.76 -0.47 -6.52
C LEU A 148 13.00 -1.90 -6.03
N LEU A 149 12.90 -2.16 -4.72
CA LEU A 149 13.22 -3.49 -4.18
C LEU A 149 12.26 -4.59 -4.64
N PRO A 150 10.93 -4.38 -4.73
CA PRO A 150 10.03 -5.40 -5.28
C PRO A 150 10.37 -5.78 -6.73
N ILE A 151 10.75 -4.79 -7.55
CA ILE A 151 11.12 -5.03 -8.96
C ILE A 151 12.40 -5.87 -9.05
N LEU A 152 13.40 -5.59 -8.21
CA LEU A 152 14.62 -6.40 -8.15
C LEU A 152 14.35 -7.83 -7.72
N ALA A 153 13.50 -8.03 -6.71
CA ALA A 153 13.16 -9.36 -6.23
C ALA A 153 12.50 -10.20 -7.33
N HIS A 154 11.51 -9.63 -8.04
CA HIS A 154 10.83 -10.33 -9.14
C HIS A 154 11.75 -10.63 -10.34
N GLY A 155 12.71 -9.77 -10.64
CA GLY A 155 13.69 -10.06 -11.71
C GLY A 155 14.69 -11.18 -11.38
N GLN A 156 14.83 -11.55 -10.11
CA GLN A 156 15.70 -12.65 -9.68
C GLN A 156 15.00 -14.02 -9.69
N ASP A 157 13.67 -14.03 -9.54
CA ASP A 157 12.86 -15.26 -9.57
C ASP A 157 12.66 -15.80 -11.01
N ASP A 158 12.90 -14.98 -12.04
CA ASP A 158 12.76 -15.34 -13.46
C ASP A 158 14.03 -15.96 -14.08
N VAL A 159 15.11 -16.16 -13.32
CA VAL A 159 16.31 -16.85 -13.84
C VAL A 159 16.03 -18.36 -13.87
N PRO A 160 15.89 -19.01 -15.04
CA PRO A 160 15.71 -20.45 -15.09
C PRO A 160 16.99 -21.10 -14.56
N THR A 161 16.87 -21.93 -13.52
CA THR A 161 17.93 -22.87 -13.17
C THR A 161 18.20 -23.76 -14.39
N PRO A 162 19.46 -23.91 -14.84
CA PRO A 162 19.77 -24.85 -15.91
C PRO A 162 19.46 -26.26 -15.40
N ASP A 163 18.50 -26.93 -16.07
CA ASP A 163 18.11 -28.31 -15.80
C ASP A 163 19.31 -29.27 -15.98
N ASP A 164 19.44 -30.20 -15.03
CA ASP A 164 20.20 -31.47 -15.15
C ASP A 164 19.41 -32.50 -15.97
#